data_AF-H6QRA5-F1
#
_entry.id   AF-H6QRA5-F1
#
_cell.length_a   1.000
_cell.length_b   1.000
_cell.length_c   1.000
_cell.angle_alpha   90.00
_cell.angle_beta   90.00
_cell.angle_gamma   90.00
#
_symmetry.space_group_name_H-M   'P 1'
#
loop_
_entity.id
_entity.type
_entity.pdbx_description
1 polymer ?
#
loop_
_entity_poly.entity_id
_entity_poly.type
_entity_poly.pdbx_seq_one_letter_code
_entity_poly.pdbx_strand_id
1 'polypeptide(L)'
;MHGENFLNKKRKVMWIAGYFRKPDGKLGDNCASYVWWRGLMAKNAHHQNLDPNTALSKAPFLLDELISGEAFLVAIKTTFSNHKGEEEAHKLLCVMKQGNTSIKEFNVLFNLLLYAVNLSEASKCDLYVLRVTGVTRELRELTQGQGHGPSTDTRTLSHQYDEAMIPKIIQLGILRGGWNGVTDFAKKQAMAVELAADVPGVALIDRLS
;
A
#
# COMPACT_ATOMS: atom_id res chain seq x y z
N MET A 1 -16.03 -12.81 15.72
CA MET A 1 -16.38 -11.46 16.22
C MET A 1 -17.88 -11.29 16.07
N HIS A 2 -18.62 -11.21 17.17
CA HIS A 2 -20.09 -11.19 17.18
C HIS A 2 -20.62 -9.86 16.64
N GLY A 3 -21.59 -9.97 15.73
CA GLY A 3 -22.35 -8.83 15.23
C GLY A 3 -23.20 -8.23 16.34
N GLU A 4 -22.73 -7.12 16.92
CA GLU A 4 -23.61 -6.28 17.71
C GLU A 4 -24.59 -5.60 16.76
N ASN A 5 -25.82 -6.13 16.74
CA ASN A 5 -26.96 -5.53 16.06
C ASN A 5 -27.27 -4.18 16.73
N PHE A 6 -26.61 -3.11 16.28
CA PHE A 6 -27.02 -1.76 16.64
C PHE A 6 -28.48 -1.57 16.20
N LEU A 7 -29.40 -1.53 17.17
CA LEU A 7 -30.85 -1.34 16.96
C LEU A 7 -31.21 -0.08 16.16
N ASN A 8 -30.27 0.84 15.94
CA ASN A 8 -30.45 2.08 15.21
C ASN A 8 -29.14 2.51 14.53
N LYS A 9 -29.19 2.81 13.23
CA LYS A 9 -28.07 3.31 12.42
C LYS A 9 -27.39 4.54 13.06
N LYS A 10 -28.19 5.45 13.64
CA LYS A 10 -27.72 6.62 14.39
C LYS A 10 -26.85 6.24 15.60
N ARG A 11 -27.21 5.18 16.33
CA ARG A 11 -26.44 4.73 17.50
C ARG A 11 -25.08 4.19 17.10
N LYS A 12 -24.96 3.51 15.96
CA LYS A 12 -23.68 3.03 15.44
C LYS A 12 -22.72 4.19 15.13
N VAL A 13 -23.21 5.23 14.46
CA VAL A 13 -22.44 6.45 14.16
C VAL A 13 -22.00 7.15 15.45
N MET A 14 -22.92 7.33 16.41
CA MET A 14 -22.59 7.95 17.71
C MET A 14 -21.59 7.13 18.52
N TRP A 15 -21.66 5.80 18.44
CA TRP A 15 -20.70 4.90 19.09
C TRP A 15 -19.30 5.05 18.49
N ILE A 16 -19.18 5.10 17.15
CA ILE A 16 -17.91 5.35 16.45
C ILE A 16 -17.35 6.74 16.81
N ALA A 17 -18.18 7.79 16.77
CA ALA A 17 -17.79 9.14 17.14
C ALA A 17 -17.33 9.26 18.60
N GLY A 18 -17.80 8.34 19.46
CA GLY A 18 -17.38 8.23 20.86
C GLY A 18 -15.86 8.00 21.03
N TYR A 19 -15.17 7.50 20.00
CA TYR A 19 -13.71 7.29 19.99
C TYR A 19 -12.92 8.54 19.58
N PHE A 20 -13.57 9.63 19.13
CA PHE A 20 -12.88 10.88 18.78
C PHE A 20 -12.46 11.63 20.05
N ARG A 21 -11.35 11.18 20.65
CA ARG A 21 -10.75 11.73 21.88
C ARG A 21 -9.24 11.79 21.72
N LYS A 22 -8.56 12.55 22.59
CA LYS A 22 -7.10 12.48 22.73
C LYS A 22 -6.69 11.11 23.32
N PRO A 23 -5.41 10.69 23.19
CA PRO A 23 -4.90 9.45 23.80
C PRO A 23 -5.08 9.39 25.32
N ASP A 24 -5.21 10.54 25.99
CA ASP A 24 -5.45 10.68 27.43
C ASP A 24 -6.94 10.48 27.83
N GLY A 25 -7.83 10.25 26.87
CA GLY A 25 -9.25 9.93 27.09
C GLY A 25 -10.13 11.11 27.53
N LYS A 26 -9.59 12.33 27.67
CA LYS A 26 -10.36 13.49 28.12
C LYS A 26 -11.27 14.03 27.01
N LEU A 27 -12.54 14.23 27.36
CA LEU A 27 -13.55 14.86 26.50
C LEU A 27 -13.43 16.38 26.61
N GLY A 28 -13.34 17.09 25.48
CA GLY A 28 -13.53 18.55 25.44
C GLY A 28 -12.44 19.38 24.80
N ASP A 29 -11.31 18.78 24.37
CA ASP A 29 -10.18 19.54 23.83
C ASP A 29 -9.75 19.07 22.43
N ASN A 30 -9.59 20.01 21.49
CA ASN A 30 -9.64 19.79 20.04
C ASN A 30 -8.63 18.76 19.51
N CYS A 31 -9.10 17.58 19.09
CA CYS A 31 -8.41 16.75 18.09
C CYS A 31 -9.08 16.90 16.72
N ALA A 32 -8.32 16.69 15.63
CA ALA A 32 -8.81 16.93 14.27
C ALA A 32 -10.08 16.12 13.94
N SER A 33 -10.18 14.88 14.43
CA SER A 33 -11.37 14.04 14.30
C SER A 33 -12.58 14.59 15.05
N TYR A 34 -12.39 15.15 16.25
CA TYR A 34 -13.47 15.78 17.01
C TYR A 34 -13.95 17.09 16.39
N VAL A 35 -13.02 17.93 15.90
CA VAL A 35 -13.38 19.18 15.19
C VAL A 35 -14.15 18.88 13.91
N TRP A 36 -13.69 17.91 13.13
CA TRP A 36 -14.38 17.45 11.92
C TRP A 36 -15.78 16.92 12.25
N TRP A 37 -15.91 16.08 13.27
CA TRP A 37 -17.20 15.57 13.75
C TRP A 37 -18.17 16.69 14.16
N ARG A 38 -17.69 17.70 14.91
CA ARG A 38 -18.49 18.87 15.28
C ARG A 38 -18.97 19.65 14.08
N GLY A 39 -18.12 19.80 13.05
CA GLY A 39 -18.50 20.43 11.77
C GLY A 39 -19.59 19.64 11.03
N LEU A 40 -19.46 18.31 10.97
CA LEU A 40 -20.44 17.44 10.32
C LEU A 40 -21.80 17.50 11.02
N MET A 41 -21.80 17.53 12.35
CA MET A 41 -23.01 17.69 13.16
C MET A 41 -23.67 19.06 12.98
N ALA A 42 -22.88 20.14 12.87
CA ALA A 42 -23.40 21.47 12.58
C ALA A 42 -24.03 21.56 11.19
N LYS A 43 -23.39 20.95 10.17
CA LYS A 43 -23.94 20.84 8.82
C LYS A 43 -25.27 20.06 8.81
N ASN A 44 -25.35 18.94 9.54
CA ASN A 44 -26.58 18.15 9.66
C ASN A 44 -27.72 18.90 10.37
N ALA A 45 -27.41 19.73 11.37
CA ALA A 45 -28.39 20.59 12.04
C ALA A 45 -28.88 21.71 11.11
N HIS A 46 -27.98 22.31 10.34
CA HIS A 46 -28.33 23.34 9.36
C HIS A 46 -29.28 22.81 8.27
N HIS A 47 -29.03 21.59 7.76
CA HIS A 47 -29.95 20.91 6.82
C HIS A 47 -31.37 20.69 7.38
N GLN A 48 -31.54 20.78 8.71
CA GLN A 48 -32.81 20.60 9.40
C GLN A 48 -33.38 21.92 9.95
N ASN A 49 -32.74 23.07 9.67
CA ASN A 49 -33.06 24.36 10.27
C ASN A 49 -33.06 24.33 11.82
N LEU A 50 -32.20 23.50 12.42
CA LEU A 50 -32.06 23.37 13.86
C LEU A 50 -30.79 24.09 14.34
N ASP A 51 -30.82 24.60 15.57
CA ASP A 51 -29.63 25.17 16.21
C ASP A 51 -28.57 24.07 16.45
N PRO A 52 -27.34 24.22 15.90
CA PRO A 52 -26.25 23.24 16.06
C PRO A 52 -25.90 22.90 17.50
N ASN A 53 -26.14 23.81 18.46
CA ASN A 53 -25.80 23.60 19.87
C ASN A 53 -26.86 22.79 20.63
N THR A 54 -28.11 22.73 20.15
CA THR A 54 -29.21 21.98 20.76
C THR A 54 -29.65 20.74 19.97
N ALA A 55 -29.31 20.64 18.68
CA ALA A 55 -29.76 19.56 17.79
C ALA A 55 -29.12 18.18 18.06
N LEU A 56 -28.01 18.13 18.82
CA LEU A 56 -27.10 16.99 18.90
C LEU A 56 -27.74 15.68 19.42
N SER A 57 -28.81 15.75 20.21
CA SER A 57 -29.42 14.58 20.85
C SER A 57 -30.71 14.08 20.19
N LYS A 58 -31.54 14.95 19.62
CA LYS A 58 -32.93 14.62 19.24
C LYS A 58 -33.20 14.49 17.74
N ALA A 59 -32.41 15.13 16.88
CA ALA A 59 -32.67 15.18 15.44
C ALA A 59 -32.21 13.91 14.69
N PRO A 60 -32.91 13.46 13.62
CA PRO A 60 -32.42 12.41 12.74
C PRO A 60 -31.14 12.83 12.00
N PHE A 61 -30.39 11.85 11.51
CA PHE A 61 -29.25 12.10 10.60
C PHE A 61 -29.76 12.08 9.16
N LEU A 62 -29.54 13.19 8.47
CA LEU A 62 -29.99 13.40 7.08
C LEU A 62 -28.83 13.52 6.10
N LEU A 63 -27.61 13.76 6.58
CA LEU A 63 -26.41 13.72 5.75
C LEU A 63 -26.10 12.30 5.30
N ASP A 64 -25.70 12.16 4.04
CA ASP A 64 -25.30 10.86 3.45
C ASP A 64 -24.16 10.22 4.26
N GLU A 65 -23.23 11.04 4.76
CA GLU A 65 -22.12 10.61 5.59
C GLU A 65 -22.56 10.08 6.97
N LEU A 66 -23.78 10.40 7.42
CA LEU A 66 -24.32 10.05 8.75
C LEU A 66 -25.48 9.05 8.69
N ILE A 67 -25.97 8.69 7.51
CA ILE A 67 -27.15 7.84 7.34
C ILE A 67 -26.94 6.39 7.84
N SER A 68 -25.67 5.96 7.89
CA SER A 68 -25.27 4.63 8.35
C SER A 68 -23.85 4.66 8.95
N GLY A 69 -23.52 3.65 9.75
CA GLY A 69 -22.16 3.50 10.27
C GLY A 69 -21.14 3.26 9.16
N GLU A 70 -21.54 2.58 8.10
CA GLU A 70 -20.71 2.27 6.94
C GLU A 70 -20.36 3.54 6.14
N ALA A 71 -21.37 4.36 5.82
CA ALA A 71 -21.14 5.65 5.17
C ALA A 71 -20.28 6.57 6.03
N PHE A 72 -20.45 6.52 7.35
CA PHE A 72 -19.63 7.28 8.29
C PHE A 72 -18.18 6.82 8.32
N LEU A 73 -17.92 5.50 8.30
CA LEU A 73 -16.57 4.96 8.18
C LEU A 73 -15.91 5.33 6.85
N VAL A 74 -16.66 5.34 5.74
CA VAL A 74 -16.17 5.83 4.46
C VAL A 74 -15.81 7.31 4.56
N ALA A 75 -16.64 8.15 5.17
CA ALA A 75 -16.35 9.57 5.34
C ALA A 75 -15.11 9.83 6.23
N ILE A 76 -14.94 9.06 7.31
CA ILE A 76 -13.73 9.09 8.15
C ILE A 76 -12.51 8.71 7.32
N LYS A 77 -12.59 7.59 6.58
CA LYS A 77 -11.49 7.12 5.73
C LYS A 77 -11.17 8.18 4.68
N THR A 78 -12.13 8.76 3.99
CA THR A 78 -11.87 9.78 2.97
C THR A 78 -11.23 11.04 3.55
N THR A 79 -11.67 11.47 4.73
CA THR A 79 -11.19 12.71 5.38
C THR A 79 -9.77 12.54 5.97
N PHE A 80 -9.50 11.38 6.59
CA PHE A 80 -8.26 11.14 7.34
C PHE A 80 -7.30 10.17 6.65
N SER A 81 -7.65 9.62 5.49
CA SER A 81 -6.70 8.87 4.68
C SER A 81 -5.58 9.82 4.29
N ASN A 82 -4.36 9.37 4.49
CA ASN A 82 -3.17 10.03 3.99
C ASN A 82 -3.09 9.80 2.47
N HIS A 83 -4.03 10.40 1.71
CA HIS A 83 -4.00 10.39 0.24
C HIS A 83 -2.68 10.94 -0.27
N LYS A 84 -2.07 11.86 0.49
CA LYS A 84 -0.73 12.37 0.23
C LYS A 84 0.34 11.27 0.36
N GLY A 85 0.24 10.35 1.32
CA GLY A 85 1.18 9.24 1.48
C GLY A 85 1.13 8.27 0.30
N GLU A 86 -0.08 7.92 -0.16
CA GLU A 86 -0.26 7.10 -1.35
C GLU A 86 0.22 7.83 -2.63
N GLU A 87 -0.12 9.10 -2.80
CA GLU A 87 0.32 9.91 -3.94
C GLU A 87 1.84 10.09 -3.97
N GLU A 88 2.48 10.36 -2.83
CA GLU A 88 3.93 10.45 -2.72
C GLU A 88 4.61 9.09 -2.95
N ALA A 89 4.01 7.98 -2.49
CA ALA A 89 4.51 6.65 -2.82
C ALA A 89 4.42 6.37 -4.32
N HIS A 90 3.31 6.75 -4.98
CA HIS A 90 3.17 6.70 -6.44
C HIS A 90 4.22 7.57 -7.15
N LYS A 91 4.46 8.80 -6.71
CA LYS A 91 5.49 9.68 -7.28
C LYS A 91 6.88 9.06 -7.15
N LEU A 92 7.22 8.55 -5.97
CA LEU A 92 8.50 7.88 -5.71
C LEU A 92 8.68 6.64 -6.60
N LEU A 93 7.66 5.79 -6.72
CA LEU A 93 7.63 4.66 -7.65
C LEU A 93 7.80 5.10 -9.11
N CYS A 94 7.23 6.25 -9.49
CA CYS A 94 7.32 6.82 -10.83
C CYS A 94 8.69 7.41 -11.18
N VAL A 95 9.52 7.77 -10.20
CA VAL A 95 10.84 8.36 -10.45
C VAL A 95 11.99 7.44 -10.07
N MET A 96 11.76 6.43 -9.22
CA MET A 96 12.83 5.54 -8.81
C MET A 96 13.39 4.74 -9.99
N LYS A 97 14.70 4.55 -9.95
CA LYS A 97 15.47 3.67 -10.83
C LYS A 97 16.45 2.94 -9.93
N GLN A 98 16.83 1.71 -10.28
CA GLN A 98 17.85 1.01 -9.52
C GLN A 98 19.16 1.81 -9.46
N GLY A 99 19.59 2.43 -10.57
CA GLY A 99 20.83 3.19 -10.67
C GLY A 99 22.04 2.41 -10.15
N ASN A 100 22.86 3.08 -9.36
CA ASN A 100 24.02 2.46 -8.70
C ASN A 100 23.67 1.78 -7.37
N THR A 101 22.40 1.80 -6.96
CA THR A 101 21.94 1.16 -5.72
C THR A 101 21.93 -0.36 -5.91
N SER A 102 22.25 -1.09 -4.85
CA SER A 102 22.15 -2.54 -4.90
C SER A 102 20.70 -2.95 -5.18
N ILE A 103 20.49 -4.00 -5.98
CA ILE A 103 19.13 -4.48 -6.27
C ILE A 103 18.39 -4.88 -4.99
N LYS A 104 19.11 -5.29 -3.94
CA LYS A 104 18.53 -5.63 -2.64
C LYS A 104 17.93 -4.40 -1.99
N GLU A 105 18.70 -3.34 -1.84
CA GLU A 105 18.20 -2.08 -1.27
C GLU A 105 17.08 -1.49 -2.13
N PHE A 106 17.22 -1.56 -3.45
CA PHE A 106 16.17 -1.18 -4.38
C PHE A 106 14.89 -1.98 -4.14
N ASN A 107 14.97 -3.31 -4.08
CA ASN A 107 13.84 -4.22 -3.88
C ASN A 107 13.14 -3.98 -2.53
N VAL A 108 13.91 -3.74 -1.47
CA VAL A 108 13.36 -3.39 -0.15
C VAL A 108 12.56 -2.08 -0.22
N LEU A 109 13.14 -1.03 -0.79
CA LEU A 109 12.44 0.25 -0.94
C LEU A 109 11.26 0.16 -1.90
N PHE A 110 11.40 -0.59 -2.99
CA PHE A 110 10.36 -0.83 -3.98
C PHE A 110 9.15 -1.53 -3.36
N ASN A 111 9.37 -2.62 -2.62
CA ASN A 111 8.30 -3.35 -1.94
C ASN A 111 7.64 -2.51 -0.84
N LEU A 112 8.42 -1.73 -0.08
CA LEU A 112 7.88 -0.83 0.93
C LEU A 112 6.90 0.18 0.31
N LEU A 113 7.24 0.75 -0.85
CA LEU A 113 6.37 1.66 -1.59
C LEU A 113 5.18 0.93 -2.24
N LEU A 114 5.37 -0.31 -2.72
CA LEU A 114 4.30 -1.11 -3.29
C LEU A 114 3.18 -1.44 -2.28
N TYR A 115 3.51 -1.64 -1.00
CA TYR A 115 2.50 -1.83 0.04
C TYR A 115 1.68 -0.57 0.34
N ALA A 116 2.19 0.61 -0.04
CA ALA A 116 1.53 1.89 0.16
C ALA A 116 0.64 2.33 -1.01
N VAL A 117 0.60 1.55 -2.11
CA VAL A 117 -0.18 1.87 -3.32
C VAL A 117 -1.09 0.71 -3.74
N ASN A 118 -2.24 1.05 -4.31
CA ASN A 118 -3.16 0.03 -4.84
C ASN A 118 -2.92 -0.23 -6.34
N LEU A 119 -1.94 -1.07 -6.66
CA LEU A 119 -1.61 -1.49 -8.03
C LEU A 119 -2.00 -2.94 -8.30
N SER A 120 -2.40 -3.22 -9.55
CA SER A 120 -2.56 -4.60 -10.00
C SER A 120 -1.21 -5.31 -10.05
N GLU A 121 -1.22 -6.63 -9.95
CA GLU A 121 0.00 -7.44 -9.94
C GLU A 121 0.78 -7.36 -11.25
N ALA A 122 0.06 -7.28 -12.38
CA ALA A 122 0.66 -7.01 -13.69
C ALA A 122 1.37 -5.65 -13.70
N SER A 123 0.70 -4.61 -13.20
CA SER A 123 1.28 -3.26 -13.11
C SER A 123 2.51 -3.21 -12.20
N LYS A 124 2.54 -3.99 -11.11
CA LYS A 124 3.73 -4.12 -10.24
C LYS A 124 4.91 -4.72 -10.99
N CYS A 125 4.68 -5.77 -11.79
CA CYS A 125 5.71 -6.42 -12.59
C CYS A 125 6.23 -5.51 -13.70
N ASP A 126 5.34 -4.86 -14.46
CA ASP A 126 5.71 -3.90 -15.50
C ASP A 126 6.57 -2.75 -14.93
N LEU A 127 6.16 -2.21 -13.77
CA LEU A 127 6.89 -1.15 -13.10
C LEU A 127 8.28 -1.64 -12.63
N TYR A 128 8.35 -2.86 -12.09
CA TYR A 128 9.61 -3.47 -11.65
C TYR A 128 10.59 -3.61 -12.81
N VAL A 129 10.12 -4.18 -13.93
CA VAL A 129 10.90 -4.33 -15.17
C VAL A 129 11.39 -2.95 -15.62
N LEU A 130 10.52 -1.95 -15.72
CA LEU A 130 10.90 -0.60 -16.16
C LEU A 130 12.01 0.01 -15.28
N ARG A 131 11.99 -0.23 -13.96
CA ARG A 131 12.92 0.41 -13.01
C ARG A 131 14.26 -0.29 -12.90
N VAL A 132 14.30 -1.58 -13.19
CA VAL A 132 15.50 -2.43 -13.15
C VAL A 132 16.18 -2.52 -14.53
N THR A 133 15.40 -2.59 -15.62
CA THR A 133 15.95 -2.75 -16.99
C THR A 133 16.67 -1.51 -17.52
N GLY A 134 16.18 -0.31 -17.21
CA GLY A 134 16.81 0.94 -17.67
C GLY A 134 18.25 1.10 -17.21
N VAL A 135 18.60 0.46 -16.10
CA VAL A 135 19.90 0.53 -15.42
C VAL A 135 20.79 -0.65 -15.80
N THR A 136 20.22 -1.85 -15.93
CA THR A 136 20.97 -3.04 -16.37
C THR A 136 21.46 -2.93 -17.82
N ARG A 137 20.80 -2.16 -18.69
CA ARG A 137 21.32 -1.85 -20.04
C ARG A 137 22.59 -0.98 -19.97
N GLU A 138 22.53 0.13 -19.24
CA GLU A 138 23.65 1.06 -19.07
C GLU A 138 24.84 0.40 -18.33
N LEU A 139 24.56 -0.40 -17.30
CA LEU A 139 25.60 -1.15 -16.57
C LEU A 139 26.18 -2.31 -17.39
N ARG A 140 25.41 -2.98 -18.25
CA ARG A 140 25.93 -4.04 -19.14
C ARG A 140 26.92 -3.49 -20.16
N GLU A 141 26.69 -2.29 -20.65
CA GLU A 141 27.61 -1.59 -21.56
C GLU A 141 28.91 -1.17 -20.83
N LEU A 142 28.84 -0.83 -19.54
CA LEU A 142 30.00 -0.48 -18.71
C LEU A 142 30.77 -1.71 -18.16
N THR A 143 30.07 -2.79 -17.84
CA THR A 143 30.65 -4.00 -17.20
C THR A 143 31.22 -5.02 -18.18
N GLN A 144 30.99 -4.86 -19.50
CA GLN A 144 31.82 -5.52 -20.51
C GLN A 144 33.31 -5.10 -20.41
N GLY A 145 33.64 -4.10 -19.58
CA GLY A 145 35.01 -3.67 -19.31
C GLY A 145 35.69 -4.22 -18.04
N GLN A 146 35.00 -4.60 -16.96
CA GLN A 146 35.68 -4.99 -15.71
C GLN A 146 34.88 -5.95 -14.83
N GLY A 147 35.50 -7.08 -14.49
CA GLY A 147 35.02 -8.03 -13.51
C GLY A 147 35.82 -7.96 -12.20
N HIS A 148 35.23 -7.41 -11.15
CA HIS A 148 35.51 -7.83 -9.77
C HIS A 148 34.48 -7.23 -8.80
N GLY A 149 33.90 -8.08 -7.96
CA GLY A 149 33.01 -7.67 -6.87
C GLY A 149 32.96 -8.72 -5.76
N PRO A 150 32.79 -8.33 -4.49
CA PRO A 150 33.51 -8.93 -3.36
C PRO A 150 32.79 -10.10 -2.69
N SER A 151 33.62 -10.96 -2.10
CA SER A 151 33.32 -12.11 -1.25
C SER A 151 32.36 -11.77 -0.11
N THR A 152 31.07 -12.00 -0.33
CA THR A 152 30.05 -12.16 0.71
C THR A 152 29.38 -13.51 0.45
N ASP A 153 29.08 -14.26 1.50
CA ASP A 153 28.55 -15.62 1.42
C ASP A 153 27.31 -15.67 0.50
N THR A 154 27.50 -16.20 -0.71
CA THR A 154 26.60 -16.02 -1.86
C THR A 154 25.22 -16.64 -1.61
N ARG A 155 25.16 -17.65 -0.74
CA ARG A 155 23.94 -18.33 -0.33
C ARG A 155 23.03 -17.43 0.53
N THR A 156 23.62 -16.64 1.43
CA THR A 156 22.90 -15.71 2.30
C THR A 156 22.33 -14.53 1.50
N LEU A 157 23.10 -14.01 0.54
CA LEU A 157 22.64 -12.96 -0.36
C LEU A 157 21.51 -13.42 -1.30
N SER A 158 21.59 -14.66 -1.80
CA SER A 158 20.56 -15.24 -2.67
C SER A 158 19.22 -15.42 -1.94
N HIS A 159 19.24 -15.87 -0.68
CA HIS A 159 18.04 -15.98 0.15
C HIS A 159 17.42 -14.61 0.46
N GLN A 160 18.25 -13.64 0.84
CA GLN A 160 17.77 -12.27 1.11
C GLN A 160 17.23 -11.58 -0.15
N TYR A 161 17.74 -11.94 -1.32
CA TYR A 161 17.22 -11.47 -2.60
C TYR A 161 15.83 -12.04 -2.88
N ASP A 162 15.64 -13.34 -2.62
CA ASP A 162 14.34 -13.99 -2.74
C ASP A 162 13.30 -13.34 -1.80
N GLU A 163 13.66 -13.06 -0.54
CA GLU A 163 12.76 -12.40 0.41
C GLU A 163 12.33 -10.99 -0.03
N ALA A 164 13.22 -10.27 -0.74
CA ALA A 164 12.97 -8.91 -1.17
C ALA A 164 12.26 -8.83 -2.53
N MET A 165 12.06 -9.93 -3.25
CA MET A 165 11.51 -9.88 -4.61
C MET A 165 9.99 -10.11 -4.63
N ILE A 166 9.33 -9.72 -5.71
CA ILE A 166 7.89 -9.98 -5.90
C ILE A 166 7.67 -11.50 -5.87
N PRO A 167 6.89 -12.04 -4.91
CA PRO A 167 6.80 -13.49 -4.68
C PRO A 167 6.38 -14.32 -5.90
N LYS A 168 5.54 -13.77 -6.77
CA LYS A 168 5.07 -14.46 -7.98
C LYS A 168 6.16 -14.68 -9.03
N ILE A 169 7.14 -13.78 -9.12
CA ILE A 169 8.30 -13.96 -10.01
C ILE A 169 9.07 -15.20 -9.56
N ILE A 170 9.27 -15.35 -8.26
CA ILE A 170 9.93 -16.52 -7.67
C ILE A 170 9.12 -17.80 -7.95
N GLN A 171 7.81 -17.76 -7.69
CA GLN A 171 6.93 -18.90 -7.92
C GLN A 171 6.93 -19.34 -9.39
N LEU A 172 6.90 -18.39 -10.33
CA LEU A 172 7.01 -18.69 -11.77
C LEU A 172 8.37 -19.30 -12.11
N GLY A 173 9.46 -18.79 -11.55
CA GLY A 173 10.80 -19.35 -11.73
C GLY A 173 10.95 -20.75 -11.14
N ILE A 174 10.29 -21.04 -10.02
CA ILE A 174 10.23 -22.38 -9.43
C ILE A 174 9.43 -23.32 -10.34
N LEU A 175 8.26 -22.88 -10.81
CA LEU A 175 7.37 -23.66 -11.68
C LEU A 175 8.05 -24.03 -13.01
N ARG A 176 8.81 -23.10 -13.61
CA ARG A 176 9.54 -23.32 -14.87
C ARG A 176 10.86 -24.05 -14.70
N GLY A 177 11.28 -24.24 -13.45
CA GLY A 177 12.59 -24.78 -13.12
C GLY A 177 13.71 -23.76 -13.28
N GLY A 178 14.84 -24.04 -12.60
CA GLY A 178 16.03 -23.21 -12.67
C GLY A 178 16.20 -22.26 -11.49
N TRP A 179 15.13 -21.69 -10.93
CA TRP A 179 15.23 -20.67 -9.86
C TRP A 179 16.11 -21.09 -8.67
N ASN A 180 15.82 -22.26 -8.10
CA ASN A 180 16.55 -22.79 -6.94
C ASN A 180 18.00 -23.22 -7.27
N GLY A 181 18.30 -23.43 -8.56
CA GLY A 181 19.64 -23.82 -9.03
C GLY A 181 20.55 -22.64 -9.34
N VAL A 182 20.02 -21.41 -9.43
CA VAL A 182 20.80 -20.21 -9.71
C VAL A 182 21.34 -19.61 -8.40
N THR A 183 22.63 -19.80 -8.17
CA THR A 183 23.37 -19.21 -7.03
C THR A 183 24.12 -17.94 -7.41
N ASP A 184 24.44 -17.77 -8.69
CA ASP A 184 25.05 -16.56 -9.21
C ASP A 184 24.04 -15.41 -9.23
N PHE A 185 24.42 -14.32 -8.57
CA PHE A 185 23.53 -13.20 -8.33
C PHE A 185 23.11 -12.50 -9.63
N ALA A 186 24.07 -12.25 -10.54
CA ALA A 186 23.80 -11.57 -11.80
C ALA A 186 22.87 -12.39 -12.71
N LYS A 187 23.06 -13.71 -12.76
CA LYS A 187 22.16 -14.63 -13.47
C LYS A 187 20.77 -14.67 -12.84
N LYS A 188 20.68 -14.65 -11.50
CA LYS A 188 19.39 -14.67 -10.79
C LYS A 188 18.59 -13.39 -11.06
N GLN A 189 19.28 -12.24 -11.12
CA GLN A 189 18.68 -10.96 -11.51
C GLN A 189 18.20 -10.96 -12.96
N ALA A 190 19.01 -11.46 -13.91
CA ALA A 190 18.60 -11.54 -15.30
C ALA A 190 17.34 -12.42 -15.47
N MET A 191 17.32 -13.58 -14.81
CA MET A 191 16.16 -14.46 -14.78
C MET A 191 14.92 -13.78 -14.17
N ALA A 192 15.08 -13.04 -13.07
CA ALA A 192 13.98 -12.30 -12.46
C ALA A 192 13.34 -11.29 -13.42
N VAL A 193 14.16 -10.57 -14.20
CA VAL A 193 13.68 -9.60 -15.20
C VAL A 193 12.93 -10.31 -16.33
N GLU A 194 13.46 -11.44 -16.83
CA GLU A 194 12.79 -12.23 -17.87
C GLU A 194 11.45 -12.79 -17.39
N LEU A 195 11.40 -13.32 -16.18
CA LEU A 195 10.18 -13.85 -15.57
C LEU A 195 9.15 -12.75 -15.31
N ALA A 196 9.59 -11.57 -14.87
CA ALA A 196 8.71 -10.42 -14.64
C ALA A 196 8.11 -9.87 -15.94
N ALA A 197 8.85 -9.94 -17.05
CA ALA A 197 8.36 -9.52 -18.37
C ALA A 197 7.30 -10.49 -18.95
N ASP A 198 7.21 -11.72 -18.45
CA ASP A 198 6.20 -12.68 -18.86
C ASP A 198 4.89 -12.48 -18.08
N VAL A 199 4.18 -11.40 -18.42
CA VAL A 199 2.90 -11.05 -17.81
C VAL A 199 1.88 -12.21 -17.86
N PRO A 200 1.71 -12.94 -18.98
CA PRO A 200 0.84 -14.12 -19.01
C PRO A 200 1.27 -15.24 -18.04
N GLY A 201 2.57 -15.51 -17.94
CA GLY A 201 3.14 -16.49 -17.02
C GLY A 201 2.93 -16.10 -15.56
N VAL A 202 3.15 -14.83 -15.22
CA VAL A 202 2.90 -14.32 -13.87
C VAL A 202 1.41 -14.37 -13.52
N ALA A 203 0.53 -14.05 -14.48
CA ALA A 203 -0.91 -14.15 -14.28
C ALA A 203 -1.42 -15.60 -14.14
N LEU A 204 -0.69 -16.59 -14.67
CA LEU A 204 -1.02 -18.02 -14.47
C LEU A 204 -0.84 -18.43 -13.00
N ILE A 205 0.12 -17.84 -12.29
CA ILE A 205 0.38 -18.13 -10.88
C ILE A 205 -0.83 -17.79 -10.01
N ASP A 206 -1.57 -16.73 -10.34
CA ASP A 206 -2.83 -16.37 -9.67
C ASP A 206 -3.92 -17.43 -9.80
N ARG A 207 -3.85 -18.28 -10.82
CA ARG A 207 -4.83 -19.37 -11.05
C ARG A 207 -4.44 -20.68 -10.38
N LEU A 208 -3.21 -20.77 -9.90
CA LEU A 208 -2.64 -21.96 -9.25
C LEU A 208 -2.53 -21.81 -7.72
N SER A 209 -2.82 -20.62 -7.20
CA SER A 209 -2.78 -20.24 -5.78
C SER A 209 -4.17 -20.25 -5.17
#